data_AF-A0A0K2USU5-F1
#
_entry.id   AF-A0A0K2USU5-F1
#
_cell.length_a   1.000
_cell.length_b   1.000
_cell.length_c   1.000
_cell.angle_alpha   90.00
_cell.angle_beta   90.00
_cell.angle_gamma   90.00
#
_symmetry.space_group_name_H-M   'P 1'
#
loop_
_entity.id
_entity.type
_entity.pdbx_description
1 polymer ?
#
loop_
_entity_poly.entity_id
_entity_poly.type
_entity_poly.pdbx_seq_one_letter_code
_entity_poly.pdbx_strand_id
1 'polypeptide(L)'
;MENSVVNDEAIFNVYAPNTKFKKKSPGNPDYRIAIRSSELDIPLDMNSLCSSQENTNLIQAVVTPNGSLSFFQFSRINLPTDLRME
;
A
#
# COMPACT_ATOMS: atom_id res chain seq x y z
N MET A 1 -1.91 -5.51 31.89
CA MET A 1 -1.56 -6.11 30.59
C MET A 1 -2.01 -5.12 29.54
N GLU A 2 -1.09 -4.30 29.03
CA GLU A 2 -1.38 -3.41 27.90
C GLU A 2 -1.56 -4.26 26.66
N ASN A 3 -2.74 -4.17 26.04
CA ASN A 3 -2.98 -4.72 24.72
C ASN A 3 -2.18 -3.88 23.72
N SER A 4 -0.94 -4.26 23.47
CA SER A 4 -0.20 -3.78 22.31
C SER A 4 -0.98 -4.22 21.07
N VAL A 5 -1.72 -3.30 20.47
CA VAL A 5 -2.28 -3.46 19.14
C VAL A 5 -1.07 -3.63 18.23
N VAL A 6 -0.77 -4.86 17.88
CA VAL A 6 0.25 -5.17 16.88
C VAL A 6 -0.33 -4.68 15.55
N ASN A 7 0.01 -3.47 15.16
CA ASN A 7 -0.14 -3.03 13.78
C ASN A 7 0.88 -3.84 12.97
N ASP A 8 0.52 -5.05 12.57
CA ASP A 8 1.31 -5.95 11.71
C ASP A 8 1.46 -5.42 10.27
N GLU A 9 1.00 -4.20 9.99
CA GLU A 9 1.10 -3.56 8.69
C GLU A 9 2.43 -2.80 8.58
N ALA A 10 3.44 -3.49 8.06
CA ALA A 10 4.68 -2.85 7.67
C ALA A 10 4.52 -2.21 6.27
N ILE A 11 4.59 -0.88 6.22
CA ILE A 11 4.57 -0.10 4.96
C ILE A 11 5.99 0.36 4.63
N PHE A 12 6.46 0.00 3.44
CA PHE A 12 7.79 0.34 2.95
C PHE A 12 7.70 1.38 1.83
N ASN A 13 8.51 2.43 1.94
CA ASN A 13 8.75 3.38 0.86
C ASN A 13 9.83 2.81 -0.07
N VAL A 14 9.47 2.56 -1.34
CA VAL A 14 10.34 1.96 -2.34
C VAL A 14 10.67 2.98 -3.42
N TYR A 15 11.97 3.13 -3.68
CA TYR A 15 12.52 4.06 -4.65
C TYR A 15 13.07 3.26 -5.82
N ALA A 16 12.76 3.67 -7.04
CA ALA A 16 13.17 2.99 -8.26
C ALA A 16 14.70 2.96 -8.38
N PRO A 17 15.27 1.91 -8.99
CA PRO A 17 16.70 1.85 -9.25
C PRO A 17 17.13 3.04 -10.12
N ASN A 18 18.36 3.52 -9.93
CA ASN A 18 18.94 4.66 -10.64
C ASN A 18 18.29 6.02 -10.36
N THR A 19 17.40 6.12 -9.36
CA THR A 19 16.96 7.41 -8.83
C THR A 19 18.09 8.08 -8.05
N LYS A 20 18.07 9.42 -7.97
CA LYS A 20 19.03 10.20 -7.17
C LYS A 20 18.71 10.08 -5.68
N PHE A 21 18.75 8.86 -5.15
CA PHE A 21 18.50 8.57 -3.75
C PHE A 21 19.59 9.21 -2.88
N LYS A 22 19.21 10.18 -2.05
CA LYS A 22 20.11 10.74 -1.02
C LYS A 22 19.65 10.21 0.33
N LYS A 23 20.50 9.47 1.04
CA LYS A 23 20.16 8.87 2.35
C LYS A 23 19.56 9.87 3.36
N LYS A 24 19.98 11.15 3.31
CA LYS A 24 19.47 12.22 4.19
C LYS A 24 18.19 12.90 3.69
N SER A 25 17.85 12.74 2.41
CA SER A 25 16.68 13.37 1.78
C SER A 25 16.32 12.55 0.53
N PRO A 26 15.64 11.40 0.71
CA PRO A 26 15.43 10.43 -0.36
C PRO A 26 14.42 10.91 -1.42
N GLY A 27 13.71 12.00 -1.16
CA GLY A 27 12.67 12.53 -2.05
C GLY A 27 11.34 11.79 -1.86
N ASN A 28 10.50 11.83 -2.89
CA ASN A 28 9.25 11.09 -2.93
C ASN A 28 9.53 9.65 -3.39
N PRO A 29 8.95 8.63 -2.71
CA PRO A 29 9.03 7.26 -3.18
C PRO A 29 8.22 7.06 -4.47
N ASP A 30 8.65 6.13 -5.31
CA ASP A 30 7.93 5.72 -6.50
C ASP A 30 6.75 4.79 -6.15
N TYR A 31 6.95 3.94 -5.13
CA TYR A 31 5.96 3.00 -4.63
C TYR A 31 5.93 2.95 -3.12
N ARG A 32 4.75 2.62 -2.58
CA ARG A 32 4.58 2.20 -1.19
C ARG A 32 4.12 0.75 -1.18
N ILE A 33 4.83 -0.10 -0.46
CA ILE A 33 4.51 -1.53 -0.37
C ILE A 33 3.99 -1.82 1.03
N ALA A 34 2.73 -2.21 1.14
CA ALA A 34 2.15 -2.76 2.37
C ALA A 34 2.31 -4.28 2.35
N ILE A 35 3.07 -4.84 3.29
CA ILE A 35 3.29 -6.29 3.40
C ILE A 35 2.26 -6.90 4.33
N ARG A 36 1.71 -8.06 3.94
CA ARG A 36 0.70 -8.77 4.71
C ARG A 36 0.85 -10.29 4.58
N SER A 37 0.60 -11.02 5.64
CA SER A 37 0.39 -12.48 5.57
C SER A 37 -0.97 -12.82 4.95
N SER A 38 -1.02 -13.84 4.10
CA SER A 38 -2.29 -14.37 3.57
C SER A 38 -3.17 -15.03 4.62
N GLU A 39 -2.63 -15.35 5.80
CA GLU A 39 -3.36 -15.98 6.91
C GLU A 39 -4.10 -14.95 7.79
N LEU A 40 -3.81 -13.66 7.62
CA LEU A 40 -4.49 -12.61 8.37
C LEU A 40 -5.85 -12.32 7.72
N ASP A 41 -6.92 -12.42 8.50
CA ASP A 41 -8.30 -12.08 8.11
C ASP A 41 -8.70 -10.63 8.46
N ILE A 42 -7.73 -9.79 8.85
CA ILE A 42 -7.99 -8.40 9.28
C ILE A 42 -8.26 -7.52 8.06
N PRO A 43 -9.43 -6.90 7.85
CA PRO A 43 -9.68 -6.09 6.66
C PRO A 43 -8.64 -4.96 6.52
N LEU A 44 -8.03 -4.83 5.34
CA LEU A 44 -7.08 -3.75 5.06
C LEU A 44 -7.87 -2.46 4.84
N ASP A 45 -7.62 -1.42 5.66
CA ASP A 45 -8.24 -0.11 5.43
C ASP A 45 -7.56 0.63 4.27
N MET A 46 -7.96 0.26 3.06
CA MET A 46 -7.48 0.87 1.82
C MET A 46 -7.73 2.38 1.76
N ASN A 47 -8.77 2.91 2.45
CA ASN A 47 -9.05 4.34 2.44
C ASN A 47 -8.01 5.12 3.24
N SER A 48 -7.60 4.60 4.39
CA SER A 48 -6.49 5.16 5.17
C SER A 48 -5.16 5.08 4.41
N LEU A 49 -4.89 3.95 3.76
CA LEU A 49 -3.64 3.75 3.03
C LEU A 49 -3.54 4.63 1.77
N CYS A 50 -4.62 4.78 1.02
CA CYS A 50 -4.67 5.62 -0.18
C CYS A 50 -4.76 7.12 0.13
N SER A 51 -5.25 7.53 1.31
CA SER A 51 -5.40 8.96 1.65
C SER A 51 -4.09 9.63 2.10
N SER A 52 -3.09 8.84 2.49
CA SER A 52 -1.89 9.40 3.14
C SER A 52 -0.87 10.05 2.19
N GLN A 53 -0.88 9.76 0.88
CA GLN A 53 -0.06 10.46 -0.12
C GLN A 53 -0.70 10.39 -1.52
N GLU A 54 -1.21 11.51 -2.02
CA GLU A 54 -2.01 11.58 -3.25
C GLU A 54 -1.29 11.17 -4.55
N ASN A 55 0.05 11.04 -4.55
CA ASN A 55 0.83 10.80 -5.77
C ASN A 55 1.73 9.57 -5.73
N THR A 56 1.61 8.71 -4.71
CA THR A 56 2.47 7.52 -4.60
C THR A 56 1.66 6.25 -4.81
N ASN A 57 2.09 5.40 -5.74
CA ASN A 57 1.40 4.13 -6.02
C ASN A 57 1.49 3.18 -4.83
N LEU A 58 0.34 2.78 -4.29
CA LEU A 58 0.25 1.77 -3.24
C LEU A 58 0.15 0.37 -3.86
N ILE A 59 1.06 -0.49 -3.42
CA ILE A 59 1.11 -1.91 -3.76
C ILE A 59 0.93 -2.71 -2.48
N GLN A 60 0.01 -3.66 -2.48
CA GLN A 60 -0.08 -4.67 -1.44
C GLN A 60 0.75 -5.88 -1.84
N ALA A 61 1.65 -6.32 -0.96
CA ALA A 61 2.41 -7.54 -1.11
C ALA A 61 1.87 -8.58 -0.12
N VAL A 62 1.28 -9.65 -0.65
CA VAL A 62 0.74 -10.76 0.13
C VAL A 62 1.74 -11.90 0.15
N VAL A 63 2.19 -12.25 1.35
CA VAL A 63 3.10 -13.37 1.63
C VAL A 63 2.26 -14.58 2.00
N THR A 64 2.42 -15.67 1.26
CA THR A 64 1.78 -16.96 1.59
C THR A 64 2.65 -17.76 2.57
N PRO A 65 2.10 -18.78 3.26
CA PRO A 65 2.86 -19.54 4.27
C PRO A 65 4.05 -20.30 3.69
N ASN A 66 3.98 -20.65 2.40
CA ASN A 66 5.09 -21.27 1.67
C ASN A 66 6.15 -20.27 1.16
N GLY A 67 6.04 -18.99 1.53
CA GLY A 67 6.98 -17.94 1.15
C GLY A 67 6.77 -17.34 -0.24
N SER A 68 5.70 -17.70 -0.95
CA SER A 68 5.37 -17.06 -2.23
C SER A 68 4.85 -15.64 -1.98
N LEU A 69 5.07 -14.76 -2.96
CA LEU A 69 4.70 -13.35 -2.87
C LEU A 69 3.80 -12.99 -4.05
N SER A 70 2.65 -12.37 -3.77
CA SER A 70 1.75 -11.82 -4.78
C SER A 70 1.62 -10.31 -4.59
N PHE A 71 1.63 -9.56 -5.68
CA PHE A 71 1.53 -8.10 -5.64
C PHE A 71 0.21 -7.64 -6.24
N PHE A 72 -0.49 -6.77 -5.53
CA PHE A 72 -1.75 -6.17 -5.95
C PHE A 72 -1.61 -4.65 -5.96
N GLN A 73 -1.99 -4.02 -7.06
CA GLN A 73 -2.04 -2.57 -7.16
C GLN A 73 -3.49 -2.11 -7.13
N PHE A 74 -3.75 -1.09 -6.31
CA PHE A 74 -5.08 -0.51 -6.17
C PHE A 74 -5.08 0.91 -6.72
N SER A 75 -6.18 1.27 -7.38
CA SER A 75 -6.43 2.63 -7.83
C SER A 75 -7.76 3.09 -7.28
N ARG A 76 -7.81 4.33 -6.78
CA ARG A 76 -9.07 4.98 -6.45
C ARG A 76 -9.71 5.43 -7.75
N ILE A 77 -10.88 4.88 -8.06
CA ILE A 77 -11.67 5.28 -9.21
C ILE A 77 -12.86 6.10 -8.69
N ASN A 78 -12.96 7.35 -9.15
CA ASN A 78 -14.16 8.16 -8.94
C ASN A 78 -15.13 7.86 -10.07
N LEU A 79 -16.18 7.08 -9.78
CA LEU A 79 -17.21 6.79 -10.76
C LEU A 79 -18.01 8.07 -11.06
N PRO A 80 -18.28 8.39 -12.33
CA PRO A 80 -19.13 9.52 -12.67
C PRO A 80 -20.55 9.23 -12.18
N THR A 81 -21.15 10.20 -11.48
CA THR A 81 -22.52 10.11 -10.96
C THR A 81 -23.59 10.36 -12.02
N ASP A 82 -23.20 10.55 -13.28
CA ASP A 82 -24.11 10.97 -14.34
C ASP A 82 -24.94 9.77 -14.85
N LEU A 83 -26.05 9.51 -14.16
CA LEU A 83 -27.12 8.58 -14.55
C LEU A 83 -28.00 9.17 -15.65
N ARG A 84 -27.42 9.90 -16.61
CA ARG A 84 -28.15 10.32 -17.81
C ARG A 84 -28.17 9.16 -18.78
N MET A 85 -29.14 8.27 -18.59
CA MET A 85 -29.63 7.39 -19.65
C MET A 85 -30.33 8.30 -20.65
N GLU A 86 -29.73 8.52 -21.82
CA GLU A 86 -30.46 8.94 -23.02
C GLU A 86 -31.23 7.76 -23.61
#